data_AF-A0A2G6KMH3-F1
#
_entry.id   AF-A0A2G6KMH3-F1
#
_cell.length_a   1.000
_cell.length_b   1.000
_cell.length_c   1.000
_cell.angle_alpha   90.00
_cell.angle_beta   90.00
_cell.angle_gamma   90.00
#
_symmetry.space_group_name_H-M   'P 1'
#
loop_
_entity.id
_entity.type
_entity.pdbx_description
1 polymer ?
#
loop_
_entity_poly.entity_id
_entity_poly.type
_entity_poly.pdbx_seq_one_letter_code
_entity_poly.pdbx_strand_id
1 'polypeptide(L)'
;MLRPVLVSIAATFVASLTLVSAPTHAVPVGTTPFVGEDFQGRPCHGRKENYGPFDYLERAALPGELNVVEKHHFNSDVEHLIRGQTSPTPMGDISYTLYAWPNHHRALYSAIRFRLRGYPEYRIPKNRKIPTAECFLQRAIQFSPRDATTYMLYGILLQRTKQPEKALQQYRLAHNINPKDTQIIYNMALVLVELGELDEAQKLADQVYATDFPLKGLQKRLDQARAAQNPDSAATTEEKQAKPKAPPANKKIKDLFPNSQ
;
A
#
# COMPACT_ATOMS: atom_id res chain seq x y z
N MET A 1 -61.06 22.96 66.34
CA MET A 1 -59.95 23.83 65.86
C MET A 1 -59.06 22.99 64.97
N LEU A 2 -59.21 23.12 63.65
CA LEU A 2 -58.51 22.32 62.63
C LEU A 2 -57.15 22.97 62.28
N ARG A 3 -56.08 22.18 62.26
CA ARG A 3 -54.75 22.56 61.75
C ARG A 3 -54.70 22.36 60.22
N PRO A 4 -54.08 23.25 59.44
CA PRO A 4 -53.94 23.05 58.00
C PRO A 4 -52.76 22.13 57.69
N VAL A 5 -52.96 21.23 56.73
CA VAL A 5 -51.93 20.39 56.12
C VAL A 5 -51.31 21.17 54.96
N LEU A 6 -50.00 21.42 55.03
CA LEU A 6 -49.21 21.98 53.93
C LEU A 6 -48.95 20.89 52.88
N VAL A 7 -49.54 21.05 51.69
CA VAL A 7 -49.22 20.24 50.51
C VAL A 7 -48.06 20.91 49.78
N SER A 8 -46.91 20.24 49.74
CA SER A 8 -45.72 20.68 49.02
C SER A 8 -45.85 20.30 47.54
N ILE A 9 -46.00 21.28 46.65
CA ILE A 9 -46.02 21.06 45.20
C ILE A 9 -44.57 21.21 44.71
N ALA A 10 -43.92 20.09 44.44
CA ALA A 10 -42.62 20.07 43.76
C ALA A 10 -42.83 20.29 42.26
N ALA A 11 -42.43 21.46 41.75
CA ALA A 11 -42.42 21.75 40.33
C ALA A 11 -41.22 21.03 39.66
N THR A 12 -41.49 19.96 38.92
CA THR A 12 -40.49 19.31 38.05
C THR A 12 -40.29 20.13 36.79
N PHE A 13 -39.16 20.85 36.70
CA PHE A 13 -38.70 21.48 35.46
C PHE A 13 -38.18 20.39 34.51
N VAL A 14 -38.92 20.11 33.43
CA VAL A 14 -38.42 19.30 32.32
C VAL A 14 -37.60 20.22 31.42
N ALA A 15 -36.27 20.21 31.59
CA ALA A 15 -35.36 20.88 30.68
C ALA A 15 -35.29 20.06 29.37
N SER A 16 -36.00 20.48 28.34
CA SER A 16 -35.84 19.96 26.98
C SER A 16 -34.45 20.34 26.46
N LEU A 17 -33.51 19.40 26.57
CA LEU A 17 -32.16 19.52 26.03
C LEU A 17 -32.23 19.36 24.50
N THR A 18 -32.37 20.46 23.77
CA THR A 18 -32.17 20.46 22.32
C THR A 18 -30.68 20.24 22.04
N LEU A 19 -30.32 19.02 21.62
CA LEU A 19 -29.02 18.76 21.01
C LEU A 19 -28.94 19.55 19.70
N VAL A 20 -28.34 20.73 19.76
CA VAL A 20 -27.83 21.42 18.58
C VAL A 20 -26.58 20.65 18.14
N SER A 21 -26.74 19.76 17.16
CA SER A 21 -25.60 19.15 16.50
C SER A 21 -24.91 20.23 15.67
N ALA A 22 -23.92 20.89 16.24
CA ALA A 22 -23.02 21.74 15.47
C ALA A 22 -22.29 20.87 14.44
N PRO A 23 -22.18 21.27 13.17
CA PRO A 23 -21.30 20.58 12.23
C PRO A 23 -19.86 20.72 12.76
N THR A 24 -19.24 19.61 13.10
CA THR A 24 -17.80 19.53 13.41
C THR A 24 -16.99 19.68 12.13
N HIS A 25 -16.99 20.88 11.55
CA HIS A 25 -16.10 21.22 10.45
C HIS A 25 -15.21 22.39 10.85
N ALA A 26 -14.24 22.06 11.70
CA ALA A 26 -12.98 22.75 11.76
C ALA A 26 -11.90 21.68 11.84
N VAL A 27 -11.47 21.17 10.69
CA VAL A 27 -10.26 20.34 10.62
C VAL A 27 -9.09 21.29 10.90
N PRO A 28 -8.35 21.13 12.00
CA PRO A 28 -7.19 21.97 12.23
C PRO A 28 -6.18 21.72 11.10
N VAL A 29 -5.79 22.79 10.41
CA VAL A 29 -4.70 22.80 9.43
C VAL A 29 -3.39 22.66 10.23
N GLY A 30 -3.09 21.43 10.64
CA GLY A 30 -1.83 21.08 11.30
C GLY A 30 -0.77 20.77 10.24
N THR A 31 0.43 21.32 10.39
CA THR A 31 1.59 20.83 9.63
C THR A 31 1.90 19.41 10.08
N THR A 32 2.01 18.45 9.16
CA THR A 32 2.50 17.11 9.54
C THR A 32 4.00 17.09 9.33
N PRO A 33 4.81 17.06 10.42
CA PRO A 33 6.25 17.08 10.28
C PRO A 33 6.73 15.84 9.50
N PHE A 34 7.76 16.03 8.68
CA PHE A 34 8.51 14.90 8.18
C PHE A 34 9.27 14.25 9.34
N VAL A 35 9.23 12.93 9.40
CA VAL A 35 9.87 12.13 10.44
C VAL A 35 10.75 11.05 9.81
N GLY A 36 11.75 10.62 10.56
CA GLY A 36 12.66 9.55 10.19
C GLY A 36 13.70 9.95 9.13
N GLU A 37 14.22 8.96 8.44
CA GLU A 37 15.37 9.08 7.54
C GLU A 37 15.12 8.37 6.22
N ASP A 38 15.81 8.80 5.17
CA ASP A 38 15.84 8.08 3.92
C ASP A 38 16.76 6.84 3.97
N PHE A 39 16.84 6.06 2.89
CA PHE A 39 17.69 4.87 2.87
C PHE A 39 19.20 5.15 2.86
N GLN A 40 19.61 6.42 2.83
CA GLN A 40 21.01 6.84 3.00
C GLN A 40 21.27 7.38 4.42
N GLY A 41 20.30 7.28 5.34
CA GLY A 41 20.40 7.82 6.70
C GLY A 41 20.30 9.34 6.75
N ARG A 42 19.80 9.99 5.69
CA ARG A 42 19.61 11.44 5.68
C ARG A 42 18.25 11.76 6.30
N PRO A 43 18.15 12.72 7.23
CA PRO A 43 16.88 13.08 7.83
C PRO A 43 15.86 13.52 6.78
N CYS A 44 14.62 13.06 6.95
CA CYS A 44 13.52 13.44 6.11
C CYS A 44 13.13 14.90 6.38
N HIS A 45 13.16 15.72 5.33
CA HIS A 45 12.76 17.11 5.37
C HIS A 45 11.75 17.40 4.27
N GLY A 46 10.84 18.33 4.55
CA GLY A 46 9.91 18.86 3.57
C GLY A 46 9.68 20.34 3.75
N ARG A 47 8.77 20.88 2.95
CA ARG A 47 8.32 22.27 3.05
C ARG A 47 6.99 22.35 3.79
N LYS A 48 6.61 23.57 4.19
CA LYS A 48 5.27 23.85 4.70
C LYS A 48 4.21 23.59 3.63
N GLU A 49 3.08 23.04 4.04
CA GLU A 49 1.90 22.81 3.23
C GLU A 49 1.18 24.15 2.97
N ASN A 50 0.83 24.42 1.71
CA ASN A 50 0.00 25.57 1.33
C ASN A 50 -1.48 25.18 1.13
N TYR A 51 -1.77 23.88 1.13
CA TYR A 51 -3.07 23.28 0.88
C TYR A 51 -3.06 21.89 1.52
N GLY A 52 -4.09 21.55 2.30
CA GLY A 52 -4.08 20.40 3.20
C GLY A 52 -3.21 20.61 4.45
N PRO A 53 -2.80 19.54 5.15
CA PRO A 53 -2.98 18.14 4.79
C PRO A 53 -4.41 17.61 5.07
N PHE A 54 -4.89 16.71 4.22
CA PHE A 54 -6.17 15.99 4.34
C PHE A 54 -5.94 14.49 4.46
N ASP A 55 -6.76 13.81 5.27
CA ASP A 55 -6.70 12.35 5.43
C ASP A 55 -7.42 11.64 4.29
N TYR A 56 -6.68 10.83 3.53
CA TYR A 56 -7.20 10.05 2.42
C TYR A 56 -8.24 9.00 2.84
N LEU A 57 -8.28 8.60 4.11
CA LEU A 57 -9.37 7.76 4.64
C LEU A 57 -10.70 8.53 4.68
N GLU A 58 -10.68 9.86 4.80
CA GLU A 58 -11.85 10.74 4.82
C GLU A 58 -12.23 11.29 3.43
N ARG A 59 -11.56 10.82 2.37
CA ARG A 59 -11.71 11.36 0.99
C ARG A 59 -13.16 11.37 0.47
N ALA A 60 -14.00 10.45 0.93
CA ALA A 60 -15.41 10.41 0.55
C ALA A 60 -16.20 11.64 1.05
N ALA A 61 -15.79 12.21 2.19
CA ALA A 61 -16.38 13.43 2.75
C ALA A 61 -15.74 14.72 2.19
N LEU A 62 -14.63 14.60 1.44
CA LEU A 62 -13.83 15.70 0.93
C LEU A 62 -13.65 15.65 -0.61
N PRO A 63 -14.73 15.48 -1.40
CA PRO A 63 -14.62 15.29 -2.84
C PRO A 63 -14.13 16.56 -3.56
N GLY A 64 -14.42 17.75 -3.03
CA GLY A 64 -13.90 19.00 -3.58
C GLY A 64 -12.39 19.06 -3.46
N GLU A 65 -11.87 18.74 -2.27
CA GLU A 65 -10.46 18.80 -1.97
C GLU A 65 -9.66 17.74 -2.73
N LEU A 66 -10.26 16.55 -2.89
CA LEU A 66 -9.68 15.45 -3.65
C LEU A 66 -9.63 15.82 -5.14
N ASN A 67 -10.71 16.38 -5.68
CA ASN A 67 -10.77 16.80 -7.08
C ASN A 67 -9.74 17.87 -7.43
N VAL A 68 -9.40 18.78 -6.50
CA VAL A 68 -8.33 19.76 -6.73
C VAL A 68 -7.02 19.06 -7.09
N VAL A 69 -6.63 18.02 -6.32
CA VAL A 69 -5.37 17.32 -6.56
C VAL A 69 -5.46 16.31 -7.69
N GLU A 70 -6.49 15.47 -7.74
CA GLU A 70 -6.58 14.38 -8.74
C GLU A 70 -6.81 14.92 -10.15
N LYS A 71 -7.52 16.03 -10.31
CA LYS A 71 -7.77 16.63 -11.63
C LYS A 71 -6.58 17.45 -12.13
N HIS A 72 -5.91 18.20 -11.26
CA HIS A 72 -4.90 19.18 -11.68
C HIS A 72 -3.46 18.72 -11.51
N HIS A 73 -3.21 17.74 -10.63
CA HIS A 73 -1.85 17.27 -10.33
C HIS A 73 -1.70 15.77 -10.51
N PHE A 74 -2.74 14.96 -10.28
CA PHE A 74 -2.59 13.50 -10.27
C PHE A 74 -3.44 12.80 -11.33
N ASN A 75 -3.29 13.25 -12.58
CA ASN A 75 -3.89 12.58 -13.73
C ASN A 75 -3.20 11.24 -14.08
N SER A 76 -3.72 10.54 -15.10
CA SER A 76 -3.19 9.26 -15.55
C SER A 76 -1.72 9.32 -15.99
N ASP A 77 -1.28 10.37 -16.67
CA ASP A 77 0.13 10.52 -17.11
C ASP A 77 1.07 10.59 -15.90
N VAL A 78 0.67 11.32 -14.84
CA VAL A 78 1.43 11.45 -13.61
C VAL A 78 1.45 10.13 -12.85
N GLU A 79 0.30 9.48 -12.68
CA GLU A 79 0.18 8.21 -11.97
C GLU A 79 1.05 7.10 -12.61
N HIS A 80 1.09 7.07 -13.95
CA HIS A 80 1.87 6.10 -14.73
C HIS A 80 3.33 6.53 -14.98
N LEU A 81 3.77 7.67 -14.45
CA LEU A 81 5.12 8.20 -14.56
C LEU A 81 5.55 8.51 -16.02
N ILE A 82 4.60 8.92 -16.85
CA ILE A 82 4.81 9.27 -18.26
C ILE A 82 5.38 10.69 -18.36
N ARG A 83 4.66 11.69 -17.84
CA ARG A 83 5.08 13.10 -17.78
C ARG A 83 4.38 13.84 -16.64
N GLY A 84 4.92 14.99 -16.23
CA GLY A 84 4.24 15.86 -15.27
C GLY A 84 3.07 16.59 -15.91
N GLN A 85 2.09 16.97 -15.09
CA GLN A 85 0.92 17.73 -15.50
C GLN A 85 1.14 19.23 -15.30
N THR A 86 1.58 19.64 -14.12
CA THR A 86 1.91 21.04 -13.81
C THR A 86 3.38 21.24 -13.43
N SER A 87 4.12 20.14 -13.27
CA SER A 87 5.56 20.15 -13.02
C SER A 87 6.34 19.58 -14.21
N PRO A 88 7.65 19.89 -14.33
CA PRO A 88 8.51 19.29 -15.35
C PRO A 88 8.64 17.76 -15.27
N THR A 89 8.34 17.17 -14.10
CA THR A 89 8.39 15.73 -13.86
C THR A 89 7.12 15.25 -13.17
N PRO A 90 6.72 13.97 -13.37
CA PRO A 90 5.64 13.36 -12.60
C PRO A 90 5.85 13.52 -11.09
N MET A 91 7.11 13.41 -10.62
CA MET A 91 7.44 13.51 -9.21
C MET A 91 7.12 14.89 -8.60
N GLY A 92 7.17 15.96 -9.38
CA GLY A 92 6.76 17.28 -8.91
C GLY A 92 5.27 17.35 -8.58
N ASP A 93 4.43 16.75 -9.41
CA ASP A 93 2.98 16.71 -9.21
C ASP A 93 2.57 15.66 -8.15
N ILE A 94 3.25 14.51 -8.12
CA ILE A 94 3.11 13.51 -7.04
C ILE A 94 3.45 14.16 -5.70
N SER A 95 4.55 14.90 -5.62
CA SER A 95 4.97 15.61 -4.41
C SER A 95 3.90 16.60 -3.97
N TYR A 96 3.35 17.42 -4.87
CA TYR A 96 2.24 18.32 -4.54
C TYR A 96 1.05 17.56 -3.94
N THR A 97 0.64 16.46 -4.60
CA THR A 97 -0.45 15.60 -4.15
C THR A 97 -0.19 15.04 -2.75
N LEU A 98 1.03 14.59 -2.45
CA LEU A 98 1.42 14.04 -1.14
C LEU A 98 1.64 15.11 -0.06
N TYR A 99 1.87 16.36 -0.42
CA TYR A 99 1.83 17.46 0.56
C TYR A 99 0.38 17.71 1.01
N ALA A 100 -0.55 17.73 0.07
CA ALA A 100 -1.97 17.95 0.33
C ALA A 100 -2.69 16.75 0.95
N TRP A 101 -2.30 15.53 0.57
CA TRP A 101 -2.89 14.27 1.04
C TRP A 101 -1.75 13.30 1.40
N PRO A 102 -1.18 13.39 2.62
CA PRO A 102 0.00 12.63 3.00
C PRO A 102 -0.12 11.12 2.80
N ASN A 103 -1.31 10.56 3.06
CA ASN A 103 -1.64 9.16 2.87
C ASN A 103 -2.41 8.87 1.56
N HIS A 104 -2.26 9.67 0.51
CA HIS A 104 -2.89 9.38 -0.78
C HIS A 104 -2.32 8.10 -1.41
N HIS A 105 -3.08 7.00 -1.36
CA HIS A 105 -2.58 5.65 -1.69
C HIS A 105 -1.96 5.56 -3.09
N ARG A 106 -2.67 6.07 -4.10
CA ARG A 106 -2.21 6.04 -5.50
C ARG A 106 -0.93 6.85 -5.71
N ALA A 107 -0.87 8.07 -5.17
CA ALA A 107 0.31 8.93 -5.28
C ALA A 107 1.52 8.37 -4.52
N LEU A 108 1.32 7.75 -3.35
CA LEU A 108 2.38 7.04 -2.63
C LEU A 108 2.93 5.89 -3.46
N TYR A 109 2.05 5.10 -4.09
CA TYR A 109 2.48 4.01 -4.96
C TYR A 109 3.24 4.52 -6.20
N SER A 110 2.81 5.62 -6.81
CA SER A 110 3.57 6.27 -7.89
C SER A 110 4.92 6.79 -7.42
N ALA A 111 5.03 7.34 -6.20
CA ALA A 111 6.32 7.74 -5.61
C ALA A 111 7.26 6.54 -5.42
N ILE A 112 6.75 5.39 -4.95
CA ILE A 112 7.52 4.14 -4.84
C ILE A 112 8.02 3.71 -6.22
N ARG A 113 7.15 3.66 -7.23
CA ARG A 113 7.53 3.28 -8.60
C ARG A 113 8.58 4.25 -9.17
N PHE A 114 8.46 5.54 -8.89
CA PHE A 114 9.43 6.54 -9.30
C PHE A 114 10.80 6.28 -8.64
N ARG A 115 10.81 6.02 -7.33
CA ARG A 115 12.02 5.67 -6.57
C ARG A 115 12.71 4.42 -7.08
N LEU A 116 11.93 3.39 -7.42
CA LEU A 116 12.44 2.09 -7.91
C LEU A 116 12.92 2.13 -9.36
N ARG A 117 12.37 3.00 -10.21
CA ARG A 117 12.85 3.18 -11.60
C ARG A 117 14.20 3.89 -11.68
N GLY A 118 14.68 4.48 -10.58
CA GLY A 118 15.97 5.16 -10.54
C GLY A 118 16.01 6.40 -11.44
N TYR A 119 14.92 7.17 -11.48
CA TYR A 119 14.89 8.40 -12.29
C TYR A 119 16.07 9.31 -11.92
N PRO A 120 16.83 9.77 -12.93
CA PRO A 120 18.06 10.48 -12.64
C PRO A 120 17.75 11.86 -12.05
N GLU A 121 18.50 12.19 -11.00
CA GLU A 121 18.31 13.38 -10.17
C GLU A 121 18.34 14.69 -10.99
N TYR A 122 19.02 14.73 -12.15
CA TYR A 122 19.03 15.89 -13.05
C TYR A 122 17.67 16.24 -13.68
N ARG A 123 16.70 15.29 -13.70
CA ARG A 123 15.33 15.59 -14.12
C ARG A 123 14.58 16.37 -13.04
N ILE A 124 15.04 16.32 -11.79
CA ILE A 124 14.56 17.16 -10.72
C ILE A 124 15.42 18.43 -10.73
N PRO A 125 14.81 19.63 -10.87
CA PRO A 125 15.57 20.87 -10.77
C PRO A 125 16.41 20.88 -9.48
N LYS A 126 17.72 21.19 -9.56
CA LYS A 126 18.66 21.12 -8.41
C LYS A 126 18.21 21.93 -7.19
N ASN A 127 17.37 22.94 -7.39
CA ASN A 127 16.79 23.79 -6.35
C ASN A 127 15.53 23.21 -5.71
N ARG A 128 14.96 22.11 -6.24
CA ARG A 128 13.73 21.48 -5.76
C ARG A 128 14.06 20.19 -5.00
N LYS A 129 14.35 20.31 -3.71
CA LYS A 129 14.47 19.15 -2.82
C LYS A 129 13.10 18.50 -2.64
N ILE A 130 12.84 17.44 -3.40
CA ILE A 130 11.64 16.62 -3.25
C ILE A 130 11.96 15.48 -2.27
N PRO A 131 11.16 15.28 -1.20
CA PRO A 131 11.35 14.13 -0.31
C PRO A 131 11.33 12.80 -1.07
N THR A 132 12.09 11.83 -0.58
CA THR A 132 12.09 10.47 -1.16
C THR A 132 10.79 9.73 -0.85
N ALA A 133 10.56 8.60 -1.52
CA ALA A 133 9.36 7.79 -1.30
C ALA A 133 9.28 7.29 0.15
N GLU A 134 10.40 6.85 0.71
CA GLU A 134 10.52 6.43 2.11
C GLU A 134 10.20 7.57 3.09
N CYS A 135 10.58 8.82 2.79
CA CYS A 135 10.20 9.98 3.59
C CYS A 135 8.69 10.29 3.50
N PHE A 136 8.09 10.19 2.31
CA PHE A 136 6.65 10.36 2.17
C PHE A 136 5.87 9.27 2.91
N LEU A 137 6.32 8.02 2.86
CA LEU A 137 5.68 6.90 3.57
C LEU A 137 5.77 7.05 5.08
N GLN A 138 6.92 7.45 5.62
CA GLN A 138 7.09 7.72 7.05
C GLN A 138 6.19 8.87 7.51
N ARG A 139 6.08 9.96 6.72
CA ARG A 139 5.13 11.04 6.98
C ARG A 139 3.67 10.57 6.90
N ALA A 140 3.32 9.73 5.92
CA ALA A 140 1.97 9.20 5.77
C ALA A 140 1.53 8.36 6.98
N ILE A 141 2.43 7.50 7.47
CA ILE A 141 2.22 6.68 8.66
C ILE A 141 2.05 7.55 9.91
N GLN A 142 2.89 8.57 10.06
CA GLN A 142 2.78 9.51 11.18
C GLN A 142 1.48 10.31 11.13
N PHE A 143 1.00 10.64 9.92
CA PHE A 143 -0.22 11.40 9.71
C PHE A 143 -1.48 10.59 10.00
N SER A 144 -1.57 9.38 9.44
CA SER A 144 -2.73 8.50 9.57
C SER A 144 -2.27 7.10 10.04
N PRO A 145 -1.98 6.92 11.34
CA PRO A 145 -1.41 5.67 11.87
C PRO A 145 -2.38 4.48 11.85
N ARG A 146 -3.64 4.70 11.48
CA ARG A 146 -4.65 3.63 11.29
C ARG A 146 -4.88 3.27 9.82
N ASP A 147 -4.08 3.81 8.92
CA ASP A 147 -4.15 3.50 7.50
C ASP A 147 -3.29 2.27 7.17
N ALA A 148 -3.89 1.08 7.18
CA ALA A 148 -3.21 -0.18 6.86
C ALA A 148 -2.50 -0.16 5.49
N THR A 149 -3.04 0.58 4.51
CA THR A 149 -2.49 0.66 3.16
C THR A 149 -1.14 1.38 3.16
N THR A 150 -0.92 2.40 4.02
CA THR A 150 0.38 3.09 4.10
C THR A 150 1.49 2.17 4.61
N TYR A 151 1.23 1.36 5.63
CA TYR A 151 2.16 0.34 6.12
C TYR A 151 2.45 -0.72 5.04
N MET A 152 1.42 -1.20 4.34
CA MET A 152 1.60 -2.15 3.23
C MET A 152 2.48 -1.55 2.12
N LEU A 153 2.22 -0.30 1.71
CA LEU A 153 3.02 0.39 0.70
C LEU A 153 4.48 0.58 1.15
N TYR A 154 4.71 0.85 2.44
CA TYR A 154 6.08 0.92 2.96
C TYR A 154 6.77 -0.45 2.97
N GLY A 155 6.05 -1.51 3.33
CA GLY A 155 6.50 -2.90 3.18
C GLY A 155 6.92 -3.22 1.73
N ILE A 156 6.13 -2.79 0.73
CA ILE A 156 6.45 -2.98 -0.69
C ILE A 156 7.77 -2.28 -1.04
N LEU A 157 7.97 -1.02 -0.62
CA LEU A 157 9.22 -0.31 -0.89
C LEU A 157 10.42 -1.00 -0.24
N LEU A 158 10.31 -1.40 1.02
CA LEU A 158 11.37 -2.08 1.77
C LEU A 158 11.74 -3.43 1.13
N GLN A 159 10.75 -4.23 0.75
CA GLN A 159 10.98 -5.50 0.06
C GLN A 159 11.72 -5.28 -1.27
N ARG A 160 11.25 -4.33 -2.08
CA ARG A 160 11.85 -4.04 -3.39
C ARG A 160 13.24 -3.41 -3.29
N THR A 161 13.60 -2.88 -2.13
CA THR A 161 14.92 -2.34 -1.83
C THR A 161 15.77 -3.25 -0.94
N LYS A 162 15.47 -4.56 -0.93
CA LYS A 162 16.29 -5.61 -0.28
C LYS A 162 16.39 -5.47 1.24
N GLN A 163 15.29 -5.07 1.88
CA GLN A 163 15.14 -5.02 3.35
C GLN A 163 13.92 -5.86 3.80
N PRO A 164 13.92 -7.19 3.54
CA PRO A 164 12.74 -8.03 3.74
C PRO A 164 12.31 -8.15 5.20
N GLU A 165 13.23 -8.11 6.18
CA GLU A 165 12.90 -8.17 7.61
C GLU A 165 12.11 -6.93 8.04
N LYS A 166 12.55 -5.74 7.60
CA LYS A 166 11.81 -4.49 7.83
C LYS A 166 10.47 -4.48 7.09
N ALA A 167 10.43 -5.04 5.87
CA ALA A 167 9.19 -5.17 5.14
C ALA A 167 8.16 -6.03 5.91
N LEU A 168 8.60 -7.17 6.46
CA LEU A 168 7.76 -8.04 7.28
C LEU A 168 7.19 -7.29 8.49
N GLN A 169 7.99 -6.46 9.17
CA GLN A 169 7.50 -5.63 10.29
C GLN A 169 6.37 -4.70 9.84
N GLN A 170 6.52 -4.01 8.71
CA GLN A 170 5.48 -3.13 8.18
C GLN A 170 4.22 -3.91 7.76
N TYR A 171 4.37 -5.08 7.14
CA TYR A 171 3.22 -5.92 6.80
C TYR A 171 2.49 -6.46 8.03
N ARG A 172 3.20 -6.83 9.10
CA ARG A 172 2.57 -7.21 10.38
C ARG A 172 1.78 -6.06 10.98
N LEU A 173 2.30 -4.83 10.95
CA LEU A 173 1.56 -3.64 11.37
C LEU A 173 0.31 -3.41 10.51
N ALA A 174 0.43 -3.52 9.18
CA ALA A 174 -0.70 -3.41 8.26
C ALA A 174 -1.78 -4.48 8.54
N HIS A 175 -1.37 -5.72 8.76
CA HIS A 175 -2.26 -6.85 9.04
C HIS A 175 -2.96 -6.70 10.40
N ASN A 176 -2.27 -6.18 11.42
CA ASN A 176 -2.89 -5.89 12.72
C ASN A 176 -4.01 -4.85 12.62
N ILE A 177 -3.88 -3.89 11.69
CA ILE A 177 -4.90 -2.86 11.45
C ILE A 177 -6.05 -3.43 10.61
N ASN A 178 -5.75 -4.18 9.54
CA ASN A 178 -6.75 -4.81 8.69
C ASN A 178 -6.43 -6.30 8.43
N PRO A 179 -6.88 -7.20 9.31
CA PRO A 179 -6.50 -8.61 9.27
C PRO A 179 -7.17 -9.41 8.14
N LYS A 180 -8.17 -8.84 7.45
CA LYS A 180 -8.91 -9.51 6.37
C LYS A 180 -8.51 -9.03 4.98
N ASP A 181 -7.56 -8.11 4.88
CA ASP A 181 -7.10 -7.60 3.60
C ASP A 181 -6.22 -8.65 2.89
N THR A 182 -6.79 -9.30 1.87
CA THR A 182 -6.10 -10.34 1.11
C THR A 182 -4.81 -9.84 0.45
N GLN A 183 -4.73 -8.56 0.07
CA GLN A 183 -3.53 -8.00 -0.55
C GLN A 183 -2.40 -7.85 0.49
N ILE A 184 -2.72 -7.44 1.71
CA ILE A 184 -1.76 -7.40 2.83
C ILE A 184 -1.26 -8.82 3.15
N ILE A 185 -2.18 -9.79 3.31
CA ILE A 185 -1.85 -11.17 3.62
C ILE A 185 -0.96 -11.78 2.52
N TYR A 186 -1.31 -11.57 1.26
CA TYR A 186 -0.54 -12.04 0.12
C TYR A 186 0.87 -11.47 0.08
N ASN A 187 1.03 -10.16 0.27
CA ASN A 187 2.35 -9.52 0.26
C ASN A 187 3.21 -9.96 1.47
N MET A 188 2.58 -10.13 2.64
CA MET A 188 3.25 -10.66 3.83
C MET A 188 3.74 -12.10 3.59
N ALA A 189 2.91 -12.96 3.01
CA ALA A 189 3.28 -14.33 2.66
C ALA A 189 4.46 -14.37 1.67
N LEU A 190 4.48 -13.49 0.67
CA LEU A 190 5.60 -13.39 -0.27
C LEU A 190 6.92 -13.01 0.42
N VAL A 191 6.90 -12.12 1.40
CA VAL A 191 8.11 -11.78 2.19
C VAL A 191 8.53 -12.94 3.09
N LEU A 192 7.60 -13.66 3.71
CA LEU A 192 7.93 -14.84 4.51
C LEU A 192 8.61 -15.93 3.65
N VAL A 193 8.17 -16.11 2.40
CA VAL A 193 8.88 -16.99 1.45
C VAL A 193 10.30 -16.50 1.17
N GLU A 194 10.51 -15.19 0.98
CA GLU A 194 11.84 -14.60 0.76
C GLU A 194 12.77 -14.77 1.97
N LEU A 195 12.20 -14.78 3.19
CA LEU A 195 12.92 -15.01 4.44
C LEU A 195 13.11 -16.49 4.80
N GLY A 196 12.50 -17.41 4.03
CA GLY A 196 12.57 -18.86 4.30
C GLY A 196 11.62 -19.37 5.39
N GLU A 197 10.71 -18.52 5.88
CA GLU A 197 9.70 -18.85 6.90
C GLU A 197 8.48 -19.55 6.25
N LEU A 198 8.73 -20.73 5.67
CA LEU A 198 7.80 -21.37 4.72
C LEU A 198 6.51 -21.91 5.37
N ASP A 199 6.54 -22.23 6.67
CA ASP A 199 5.36 -22.72 7.39
C ASP A 199 4.39 -21.59 7.71
N GLU A 200 4.88 -20.42 8.15
CA GLU A 200 4.04 -19.23 8.35
C GLU A 200 3.50 -18.73 7.00
N ALA A 201 4.35 -18.72 5.97
CA ALA A 201 3.95 -18.37 4.61
C ALA A 201 2.82 -19.27 4.07
N GLN A 202 2.89 -20.59 4.30
CA GLN A 202 1.84 -21.52 3.87
C GLN A 202 0.51 -21.23 4.57
N LYS A 203 0.51 -20.98 5.89
CA LYS A 203 -0.72 -20.64 6.63
C LYS A 203 -1.40 -19.40 6.06
N LEU A 204 -0.62 -18.38 5.70
CA LEU A 204 -1.16 -17.18 5.06
C LEU A 204 -1.61 -17.44 3.62
N ALA A 205 -0.90 -18.29 2.87
CA ALA A 205 -1.30 -18.69 1.53
C ALA A 205 -2.65 -19.41 1.54
N ASP A 206 -2.88 -20.30 2.50
CA ASP A 206 -4.16 -20.99 2.68
C ASP A 206 -5.31 -20.00 2.92
N GLN A 207 -5.07 -18.94 3.70
CA GLN A 207 -6.05 -17.85 3.88
C GLN A 207 -6.32 -17.09 2.58
N VAL A 208 -5.30 -16.80 1.77
CA VAL A 208 -5.46 -16.13 0.48
C VAL A 208 -6.31 -16.97 -0.48
N TYR A 209 -6.02 -18.28 -0.58
CA TYR A 209 -6.72 -19.17 -1.51
C TYR A 209 -8.10 -19.61 -1.04
N ALA A 210 -8.44 -19.39 0.23
CA ALA A 210 -9.81 -19.48 0.71
C ALA A 210 -10.70 -18.32 0.21
N THR A 211 -10.10 -17.31 -0.44
CA THR A 211 -10.81 -16.21 -1.11
C THR A 211 -10.76 -16.38 -2.63
N ASP A 212 -11.66 -15.72 -3.38
CA ASP A 212 -11.66 -15.73 -4.85
C ASP A 212 -10.47 -14.96 -5.49
N PHE A 213 -9.40 -14.70 -4.73
CA PHE A 213 -8.27 -13.88 -5.14
C PHE A 213 -7.32 -14.67 -6.07
N PRO A 214 -7.21 -14.30 -7.36
CA PRO A 214 -6.65 -15.19 -8.39
C PRO A 214 -5.13 -15.03 -8.55
N LEU A 215 -4.32 -15.37 -7.52
CA LEU A 215 -2.85 -15.26 -7.61
C LEU A 215 -2.11 -16.58 -7.31
N LYS A 216 -1.98 -17.44 -8.33
CA LYS A 216 -1.20 -18.70 -8.25
C LYS A 216 0.32 -18.49 -8.06
N GLY A 217 0.81 -17.26 -8.16
CA GLY A 217 2.24 -16.94 -8.07
C GLY A 217 2.86 -17.23 -6.71
N LEU A 218 2.08 -17.13 -5.62
CA LEU A 218 2.57 -17.42 -4.26
C LEU A 218 2.85 -18.90 -4.06
N GLN A 219 1.99 -19.80 -4.54
CA GLN A 219 2.19 -21.25 -4.41
C GLN A 219 3.45 -21.69 -5.15
N LYS A 220 3.63 -21.20 -6.39
CA LYS A 220 4.84 -21.47 -7.17
C LYS A 220 6.11 -21.06 -6.41
N ARG A 221 6.10 -19.91 -5.74
CA ARG A 221 7.26 -19.43 -4.96
C ARG A 221 7.51 -20.29 -3.72
N LEU A 222 6.44 -20.73 -3.04
CA LEU A 222 6.53 -21.68 -1.92
C LEU A 222 7.17 -22.99 -2.36
N ASP A 223 6.66 -23.59 -3.44
CA ASP A 223 7.17 -24.86 -3.97
C ASP A 223 8.66 -24.74 -4.36
N GLN A 224 9.02 -23.65 -5.03
CA GLN A 224 10.41 -23.34 -5.39
C GLN A 224 11.31 -23.18 -4.16
N ALA A 225 10.85 -22.46 -3.13
CA ALA A 225 11.63 -22.26 -1.90
C ALA A 225 11.79 -23.57 -1.11
N ARG A 226 10.76 -24.42 -1.05
CA ARG A 226 10.83 -25.75 -0.41
C ARG A 226 11.80 -26.68 -1.12
N ALA A 227 11.75 -26.71 -2.45
CA ALA A 227 12.69 -27.49 -3.26
C ALA A 227 14.14 -27.02 -3.06
N ALA A 228 14.36 -25.71 -2.94
CA ALA A 228 15.68 -25.15 -2.67
C ALA A 228 16.20 -25.49 -1.25
N GLN A 229 15.32 -25.60 -0.24
CA GLN A 229 15.69 -26.01 1.12
C GLN A 229 15.95 -27.52 1.24
N ASN A 230 15.30 -28.35 0.42
CA ASN A 230 15.40 -29.80 0.44
C ASN A 230 15.74 -30.39 -0.95
N PRO A 231 16.95 -30.11 -1.49
CA PRO A 231 17.32 -30.52 -2.85
C PRO A 231 17.25 -32.04 -3.08
N ASP A 232 17.53 -32.84 -2.05
CA ASP A 232 17.49 -34.30 -2.12
C ASP A 232 16.06 -34.88 -2.15
N SER A 233 15.06 -34.11 -1.70
CA SER A 233 13.65 -34.52 -1.75
C SER A 233 13.04 -34.38 -3.16
N ALA A 234 13.56 -33.44 -3.97
CA ALA A 234 13.08 -33.18 -5.34
C ALA A 234 13.40 -34.35 -6.29
N ALA A 235 14.53 -35.04 -6.09
CA ALA A 235 14.93 -36.21 -6.86
C ALA A 235 13.93 -37.39 -6.75
N THR A 236 13.17 -37.47 -5.66
CA THR A 236 12.17 -38.54 -5.45
C THR A 236 10.81 -38.25 -6.09
N THR A 237 10.57 -37.03 -6.55
CA THR A 237 9.26 -36.62 -7.09
C THR A 237 9.21 -36.74 -8.61
N GLU A 238 10.31 -36.49 -9.32
CA GLU A 238 10.38 -36.73 -10.78
C GLU A 238 10.36 -38.23 -11.14
N GLU A 239 10.82 -39.11 -10.25
CA GLU A 239 10.83 -40.57 -10.49
C GLU A 239 9.44 -41.23 -10.36
N LYS A 240 8.42 -40.53 -9.83
CA LYS A 240 7.04 -41.05 -9.73
C LYS A 240 6.09 -40.60 -10.86
N GLN A 241 6.54 -39.78 -11.81
CA GLN A 241 5.71 -39.37 -12.97
C GLN A 241 6.26 -39.73 -14.36
N ALA A 242 7.38 -40.45 -14.45
CA ALA A 242 7.89 -40.94 -15.73
C ALA A 242 7.69 -42.47 -15.90
N LYS A 243 6.51 -42.89 -16.38
CA LYS A 243 6.44 -44.14 -17.17
C LYS A 243 6.88 -43.82 -18.60
N PRO A 244 7.92 -44.44 -19.15
CA PRO A 244 8.27 -44.26 -20.55
C PRO A 244 7.18 -44.89 -21.42
N LYS A 245 6.41 -44.06 -22.15
CA LYS A 245 5.68 -44.56 -23.31
C LYS A 245 6.65 -44.61 -24.48
N ALA A 246 6.79 -45.81 -25.04
CA ALA A 246 7.58 -46.09 -26.24
C ALA A 246 7.26 -45.10 -27.37
N PRO A 247 8.25 -44.68 -28.16
CA PRO A 247 8.01 -43.82 -29.31
C PRO A 247 7.24 -44.61 -30.39
N PRO A 248 6.16 -44.07 -30.98
CA PRO A 248 5.59 -44.69 -32.16
C PRO A 248 6.52 -44.46 -33.36
N ALA A 249 6.68 -45.55 -34.12
CA ALA A 249 7.49 -45.62 -35.32
C ALA A 249 7.09 -44.59 -36.38
N ASN A 250 8.11 -43.91 -36.92
CA ASN A 250 8.26 -43.49 -38.31
C ASN A 250 7.02 -42.95 -39.06
N LYS A 251 6.90 -41.62 -39.15
CA LYS A 251 6.26 -40.96 -40.30
C LYS A 251 7.20 -39.91 -40.89
N LYS A 252 7.31 -39.96 -42.21
CA LYS A 252 8.34 -39.32 -43.04
C LYS A 252 8.37 -37.80 -42.90
N ILE A 253 9.59 -37.28 -42.77
CA ILE A 253 9.95 -35.88 -43.00
C ILE A 253 9.84 -35.63 -44.52
N LYS A 254 8.71 -35.11 -44.99
CA LYS A 254 8.66 -34.54 -46.36
C LYS A 254 7.73 -33.35 -46.57
N ASP A 255 7.02 -32.87 -45.55
CA ASP A 255 6.00 -31.83 -45.74
C ASP A 255 6.31 -30.50 -45.04
N LEU A 256 7.56 -30.26 -44.61
CA LEU A 256 7.85 -29.01 -43.88
C LEU A 256 8.14 -27.79 -44.75
N PHE A 257 8.67 -27.88 -45.99
CA PHE A 257 8.72 -26.74 -46.93
C PHE A 257 8.97 -27.20 -48.38
N PRO A 258 8.11 -26.82 -49.35
CA PRO A 258 8.59 -26.47 -50.68
C PRO A 258 8.01 -25.13 -51.19
N ASN A 259 8.90 -24.14 -51.32
CA ASN A 259 8.92 -23.04 -52.30
C ASN A 259 7.64 -22.23 -52.62
N SER A 260 7.66 -20.97 -52.15
CA SER A 260 7.48 -19.71 -52.90
C SER A 260 6.44 -19.63 -54.03
N GLN A 261 5.49 -18.71 -53.84
CA GLN A 261 5.44 -17.47 -54.64
C GLN A 261 5.47 -16.27 -53.70
#